data_AF-A0A0F7SDZ9-F1
#
_entry.id   AF-A0A0F7SDZ9-F1
#
_cell.length_a   1.000
_cell.length_b   1.000
_cell.length_c   1.000
_cell.angle_alpha   90.00
_cell.angle_beta   90.00
_cell.angle_gamma   90.00
#
_symmetry.space_group_name_H-M   'P 1'
#
loop_
_entity.id
_entity.type
_entity.pdbx_description
1 polymer ?
#
loop_
_entity_poly.entity_id
_entity_poly.type
_entity_poly.pdbx_seq_one_letter_code
_entity_poly.pdbx_strand_id
1 'polypeptide(L)'
;MTSLHPTSGLDEPTSAIEDEDDETSRVYNPLKLPLGWDGRPIPFWLYKLHGLRNEFKCEICSDHIYHGRKNFEKHFTESRHAFGMRALGLPNTVQFRDVTSIADALALAEKLRKQERAQQGQAGADAQEVEDEHGNAYTKKTYDLLKRQGLI
;
A
#
# COMPACT_ATOMS: atom_id res chain seq x y z
N MET A 1 -74.18 -8.44 28.78
CA MET A 1 -73.98 -7.58 29.96
C MET A 1 -72.97 -6.52 29.58
N THR A 2 -73.45 -5.30 29.66
CA THR A 2 -72.83 -4.02 29.33
C THR A 2 -71.54 -3.80 30.12
N SER A 3 -70.53 -3.23 29.48
CA SER A 3 -69.74 -2.12 30.04
C SER A 3 -68.87 -1.51 28.94
N LEU A 4 -69.41 -0.46 28.32
CA LEU A 4 -68.63 0.66 27.80
C LEU A 4 -68.07 1.43 29.00
N HIS A 5 -66.81 1.86 28.96
CA HIS A 5 -66.48 3.22 29.42
C HIS A 5 -65.29 3.81 28.61
N PRO A 6 -65.28 5.14 28.40
CA PRO A 6 -64.47 5.84 27.40
C PRO A 6 -63.37 6.72 28.02
N THR A 7 -62.24 6.91 27.32
CA THR A 7 -61.32 8.05 27.52
C THR A 7 -60.67 8.35 26.16
N SER A 8 -61.17 9.31 25.37
CA SER A 8 -60.81 10.74 25.40
C SER A 8 -59.31 10.97 25.22
N GLY A 9 -58.99 11.72 24.17
CA GLY A 9 -57.65 11.91 23.64
C GLY A 9 -56.65 12.52 24.61
N LEU A 10 -55.40 12.14 24.37
CA LEU A 10 -54.23 12.92 24.72
C LEU A 10 -53.30 12.82 23.52
N ASP A 11 -53.18 13.95 22.83
CA ASP A 11 -52.14 14.25 21.86
C ASP A 11 -50.78 13.77 22.41
N GLU A 12 -50.13 12.84 21.71
CA GLU A 12 -48.70 12.59 21.91
C GLU A 12 -47.97 13.89 21.53
N PRO A 13 -47.28 14.58 22.46
CA PRO A 13 -46.28 15.51 22.03
C PRO A 13 -45.18 14.68 21.38
N THR A 14 -45.04 14.83 20.07
CA THR A 14 -43.74 14.77 19.41
C THR A 14 -42.85 15.81 20.07
N SER A 15 -42.33 15.49 21.26
CA SER A 15 -41.14 16.14 21.78
C SER A 15 -40.06 15.75 20.81
N ALA A 16 -39.67 16.74 20.01
CA ALA A 16 -38.48 16.72 19.20
C ALA A 16 -37.44 15.88 19.92
N ILE A 17 -36.93 14.86 19.23
CA ILE A 17 -35.56 14.40 19.40
C ILE A 17 -34.75 15.68 19.62
N GLU A 18 -34.48 15.95 20.90
CA GLU A 18 -33.48 16.90 21.30
C GLU A 18 -32.24 16.35 20.61
N ASP A 19 -31.84 17.03 19.54
CA ASP A 19 -30.49 16.93 19.03
C ASP A 19 -29.62 17.15 20.27
N GLU A 20 -29.15 16.04 20.85
CA GLU A 20 -27.94 16.01 21.66
C GLU A 20 -26.83 16.47 20.70
N ASP A 21 -26.82 17.78 20.47
CA ASP A 21 -25.88 18.55 19.66
C ASP A 21 -24.58 18.56 20.49
N ASP A 22 -23.96 17.38 20.47
CA ASP A 22 -22.73 16.98 21.13
C ASP A 22 -21.69 18.07 20.91
N GLU A 23 -21.21 18.65 22.03
CA GLU A 23 -20.39 19.86 22.24
C GLU A 23 -19.15 20.02 21.31
N THR A 24 -19.37 20.06 20.00
CA THR A 24 -18.39 20.26 18.94
C THR A 24 -18.88 21.37 18.02
N SER A 25 -19.27 22.49 18.65
CA SER A 25 -19.45 23.81 18.04
C SER A 25 -18.74 23.90 16.70
N ARG A 26 -19.51 23.83 15.61
CA ARG A 26 -19.09 23.86 14.19
C ARG A 26 -17.74 24.58 14.04
N VAL A 27 -16.64 23.83 14.09
CA VAL A 27 -15.31 24.44 14.16
C VAL A 27 -15.11 25.26 12.88
N TYR A 28 -15.02 26.59 13.02
CA TYR A 28 -15.00 27.51 11.90
C TYR A 28 -13.76 27.25 11.02
N ASN A 29 -13.98 26.56 9.89
CA ASN A 29 -12.95 26.17 8.91
C ASN A 29 -13.24 26.82 7.54
N PRO A 30 -13.08 28.15 7.41
CA PRO A 30 -13.40 28.85 6.17
C PRO A 30 -12.51 28.43 4.99
N LEU A 31 -11.32 27.89 5.27
CA LEU A 31 -10.36 27.41 4.27
C LEU A 31 -10.49 25.92 3.96
N LYS A 32 -11.44 25.20 4.58
CA LYS A 32 -11.63 23.74 4.45
C LYS A 32 -10.31 22.95 4.56
N LEU A 33 -9.43 23.39 5.47
CA LEU A 33 -8.16 22.71 5.70
C LEU A 33 -8.41 21.34 6.33
N PRO A 34 -7.56 20.33 6.05
CA PRO A 34 -7.63 19.04 6.70
C PRO A 34 -7.62 19.19 8.22
N LEU A 35 -8.45 18.40 8.89
CA LEU A 35 -8.56 18.39 10.34
C LEU A 35 -7.36 17.63 10.92
N GLY A 36 -6.80 18.17 12.00
CA GLY A 36 -5.73 17.51 12.74
C GLY A 36 -6.26 16.37 13.60
N TRP A 37 -5.36 15.74 14.35
CA TRP A 37 -5.69 14.73 15.37
C TRP A 37 -6.51 15.28 16.55
N ASP A 38 -6.52 16.60 16.72
CA ASP A 38 -7.32 17.35 17.71
C ASP A 38 -8.73 17.71 17.18
N GLY A 39 -9.10 17.25 15.98
CA GLY A 39 -10.39 17.60 15.36
C GLY A 39 -10.53 19.08 14.98
N ARG A 40 -9.50 19.90 15.19
CA ARG A 40 -9.43 21.30 14.78
C ARG A 40 -8.72 21.45 13.42
N PRO A 41 -9.06 22.47 12.60
CA PRO A 41 -8.36 22.76 11.36
C PRO A 41 -6.87 22.99 11.61
N ILE A 42 -6.02 22.32 10.83
CA ILE A 42 -4.57 22.49 10.92
C ILE A 42 -4.20 23.94 10.59
N PRO A 43 -3.29 24.59 11.32
CA PRO A 43 -2.80 25.92 10.96
C PRO A 43 -2.25 25.97 9.53
N PHE A 44 -2.59 27.03 8.79
CA PHE A 44 -2.25 27.16 7.36
C PHE A 44 -0.74 27.06 7.06
N TRP A 45 0.10 27.59 7.95
CA TRP A 45 1.56 27.51 7.81
C TRP A 45 2.05 26.05 7.91
N LEU A 46 1.44 25.24 8.77
CA LEU A 46 1.80 23.83 8.95
C LEU A 46 1.36 22.99 7.74
N TYR A 47 0.17 23.30 7.21
CA TYR A 47 -0.31 22.77 5.93
C TYR A 47 0.66 23.05 4.78
N LYS A 48 1.16 24.29 4.68
CA LYS A 48 2.13 24.71 3.66
C LYS A 48 3.50 24.06 3.87
N LEU A 49 4.00 24.04 5.10
CA LEU A 49 5.31 23.47 5.47
C LEU A 49 5.41 21.98 5.14
N HIS A 50 4.37 21.20 5.48
CA HIS A 50 4.34 19.77 5.22
C HIS A 50 3.85 19.41 3.80
N GLY A 51 3.54 20.41 2.97
CA GLY A 51 3.15 20.18 1.57
C GLY A 51 1.83 19.41 1.42
N LEU A 52 0.89 19.54 2.37
CA LEU A 52 -0.41 18.86 2.32
C LEU A 52 -1.29 19.34 1.15
N ARG A 53 -0.91 20.40 0.46
CA ARG A 53 -1.54 20.86 -0.80
C ARG A 53 -1.33 19.89 -1.95
N ASN A 54 -0.22 19.16 -1.96
CA ASN A 54 0.09 18.29 -3.08
C ASN A 54 -0.75 17.01 -2.98
N GLU A 55 -1.55 16.79 -4.01
CA GLU A 55 -2.39 15.60 -4.14
C GLU A 55 -1.63 14.51 -4.90
N PHE A 56 -1.60 13.30 -4.34
CA PHE A 56 -1.01 12.13 -4.97
C PHE A 56 -2.06 11.05 -5.09
N LYS A 57 -2.24 10.50 -6.30
CA LYS A 57 -3.21 9.44 -6.58
C LYS A 57 -2.51 8.10 -6.64
N CYS A 58 -3.15 7.06 -6.10
CA CYS A 58 -2.67 5.69 -6.20
C CYS A 58 -3.76 4.80 -6.80
N GLU A 59 -3.54 4.30 -8.02
CA GLU A 59 -4.48 3.48 -8.80
C GLU A 59 -4.73 2.14 -8.09
N ILE A 60 -3.68 1.52 -7.55
CA ILE A 60 -3.76 0.26 -6.78
C ILE A 60 -4.65 0.39 -5.53
N CYS A 61 -4.76 1.61 -4.98
CA CYS A 61 -5.64 1.93 -3.85
C CYS A 61 -7.04 2.42 -4.29
N SER A 62 -7.50 2.06 -5.49
CA SER A 62 -8.78 2.50 -6.06
C SER A 62 -8.85 4.03 -6.25
N ASP A 63 -7.80 4.60 -6.85
CA ASP A 63 -7.64 6.04 -7.10
C ASP A 63 -7.75 6.93 -5.86
N HIS A 64 -7.42 6.38 -4.68
CA HIS A 64 -7.43 7.14 -3.45
C HIS A 64 -6.41 8.28 -3.49
N ILE A 65 -6.85 9.46 -3.05
CA ILE A 65 -6.05 10.68 -3.02
C ILE A 65 -5.38 10.82 -1.65
N TYR A 66 -4.04 10.87 -1.66
CA TYR A 66 -3.22 11.14 -0.50
C TYR A 66 -2.70 12.57 -0.54
N HIS A 67 -2.88 13.29 0.57
CA HIS A 67 -2.45 14.67 0.71
C HIS A 67 -1.05 14.73 1.33
N GLY A 68 -0.10 15.28 0.60
CA GLY A 68 1.29 15.43 1.00
C GLY A 68 2.15 14.18 0.78
N ARG A 69 3.43 14.41 0.44
CA ARG A 69 4.40 13.36 0.11
C ARG A 69 4.61 12.36 1.25
N LYS A 70 4.62 12.82 2.50
CA LYS A 70 4.84 11.95 3.67
C LYS A 70 3.72 10.93 3.87
N ASN A 71 2.47 11.34 3.72
CA ASN A 71 1.32 10.43 3.79
C ASN A 71 1.34 9.46 2.61
N PHE A 72 1.69 9.96 1.43
CA PHE A 72 1.89 9.14 0.25
C PHE A 72 3.11 8.21 0.36
N GLU A 73 4.14 8.45 1.16
CA GLU A 73 5.19 7.44 1.35
C GLU A 73 4.79 6.38 2.37
N LYS A 74 3.98 6.77 3.36
CA LYS A 74 3.47 5.86 4.37
C LYS A 74 2.49 4.84 3.77
N HIS A 75 1.66 5.24 2.79
CA HIS A 75 0.58 4.39 2.27
C HIS A 75 1.06 3.06 1.68
N PHE A 76 2.29 2.97 1.16
CA PHE A 76 2.85 1.70 0.65
C PHE A 76 2.93 0.60 1.72
N THR A 77 3.01 0.99 3.00
CA THR A 77 3.02 0.06 4.14
C THR A 77 1.65 -0.18 4.76
N GLU A 78 0.63 0.58 4.33
CA GLU A 78 -0.72 0.49 4.88
C GLU A 78 -1.48 -0.72 4.34
N SER A 79 -2.43 -1.21 5.13
CA SER A 79 -3.22 -2.39 4.80
C SER A 79 -4.00 -2.24 3.49
N ARG A 80 -4.43 -1.02 3.14
CA ARG A 80 -5.16 -0.75 1.89
C ARG A 80 -4.31 -1.05 0.66
N HIS A 81 -3.08 -0.54 0.63
CA HIS A 81 -2.16 -0.79 -0.48
C HIS A 81 -1.72 -2.25 -0.51
N ALA A 82 -1.41 -2.82 0.65
CA ALA A 82 -1.07 -4.24 0.76
C ALA A 82 -2.21 -5.17 0.27
N PHE A 83 -3.46 -4.79 0.53
CA PHE A 83 -4.63 -5.50 0.01
C PHE A 83 -4.76 -5.36 -1.51
N GLY A 84 -4.58 -4.15 -2.06
CA GLY A 84 -4.55 -3.94 -3.51
C GLY A 84 -3.49 -4.79 -4.21
N MET A 85 -2.27 -4.82 -3.66
CA MET A 85 -1.18 -5.67 -4.16
C MET A 85 -1.54 -7.17 -4.11
N ARG A 86 -2.15 -7.62 -3.00
CA ARG A 86 -2.61 -9.00 -2.86
C ARG A 86 -3.69 -9.36 -3.87
N ALA A 87 -4.61 -8.45 -4.18
CA ALA A 87 -5.65 -8.66 -5.20
C ALA A 87 -5.05 -8.84 -6.61
N LEU A 88 -3.91 -8.20 -6.89
CA LEU A 88 -3.14 -8.38 -8.12
C LEU A 88 -2.27 -9.66 -8.12
N GLY A 89 -2.25 -10.42 -7.01
CA GLY A 89 -1.39 -11.60 -6.86
C GLY A 89 0.10 -11.25 -6.71
N LEU A 90 0.42 -10.03 -6.31
CA LEU A 90 1.78 -9.55 -6.09
C LEU A 90 2.08 -9.41 -4.59
N PRO A 91 3.29 -9.78 -4.12
CA PRO A 91 3.68 -9.55 -2.74
C PRO A 91 4.05 -8.07 -2.52
N ASN A 92 3.66 -7.50 -1.38
CA ASN A 92 4.03 -6.13 -1.01
C ASN A 92 5.46 -6.09 -0.43
N THR A 93 6.47 -6.13 -1.32
CA THR A 93 7.89 -6.06 -0.96
C THR A 93 8.47 -4.69 -1.30
N VAL A 94 9.68 -4.41 -0.80
CA VAL A 94 10.41 -3.16 -1.07
C VAL A 94 10.65 -2.93 -2.57
N GLN A 95 10.70 -4.00 -3.38
CA GLN A 95 10.87 -3.90 -4.84
C GLN A 95 9.68 -3.20 -5.52
N PHE A 96 8.49 -3.27 -4.92
CA PHE A 96 7.28 -2.63 -5.44
C PHE A 96 6.99 -1.28 -4.77
N ARG A 97 7.94 -0.74 -3.99
CA ARG A 97 7.79 0.59 -3.41
C ARG A 97 7.77 1.65 -4.52
N ASP A 98 6.97 2.70 -4.32
CA ASP A 98 6.75 3.79 -5.26
C ASP A 98 5.97 3.41 -6.54
N VAL A 99 5.46 2.18 -6.64
CA VAL A 99 4.59 1.76 -7.75
C VAL A 99 3.13 2.13 -7.44
N THR A 100 2.55 2.97 -8.28
CA THR A 100 1.15 3.42 -8.12
C THR A 100 0.19 2.88 -9.16
N SER A 101 0.67 2.70 -10.39
CA SER A 101 -0.15 2.19 -11.49
C SER A 101 -0.17 0.65 -11.51
N ILE A 102 -1.32 0.10 -11.86
CA ILE A 102 -1.51 -1.35 -11.98
C ILE A 102 -0.66 -1.89 -13.14
N ALA A 103 -0.60 -1.17 -14.26
CA ALA A 103 0.18 -1.58 -15.42
C ALA A 103 1.68 -1.68 -15.09
N ASP A 104 2.20 -0.69 -14.36
CA ASP A 104 3.60 -0.66 -13.95
C ASP A 104 3.94 -1.79 -12.97
N ALA A 105 3.02 -2.10 -12.04
CA ALA A 105 3.20 -3.19 -11.10
C ALA A 105 3.34 -4.55 -11.81
N LEU A 106 2.50 -4.80 -12.81
CA LEU A 106 2.55 -6.03 -13.60
C LEU A 106 3.81 -6.10 -14.47
N ALA A 107 4.19 -4.99 -15.11
CA ALA A 107 5.40 -4.91 -15.92
C ALA A 107 6.67 -5.14 -15.08
N LEU A 108 6.71 -4.58 -13.86
CA LEU A 108 7.81 -4.78 -12.93
C LEU A 108 7.88 -6.23 -12.45
N ALA A 109 6.73 -6.83 -12.14
CA ALA A 109 6.67 -8.23 -11.73
C ALA A 109 7.19 -9.18 -12.83
N GLU A 110 6.86 -8.91 -14.10
CA GLU A 110 7.38 -9.70 -15.22
C GLU A 110 8.91 -9.55 -15.35
N LYS A 111 9.43 -8.32 -15.23
CA LYS A 111 10.88 -8.06 -15.27
C LYS A 111 11.62 -8.79 -14.15
N LEU A 112 11.10 -8.73 -12.92
CA LEU A 112 11.71 -9.41 -11.77
C LEU A 112 11.70 -10.94 -11.94
N ARG A 113 10.59 -11.52 -12.42
CA ARG A 113 10.51 -12.96 -12.72
C ARG A 113 11.51 -13.39 -13.81
N LYS A 114 11.73 -12.58 -14.84
CA LYS A 114 12.74 -12.85 -15.88
C LYS A 114 14.15 -12.79 -15.31
N GLN A 115 14.45 -11.80 -14.48
CA GLN A 115 15.74 -11.67 -13.82
C GLN A 115 16.03 -12.84 -12.89
N GLU A 116 15.05 -13.25 -12.09
CA GLU A 116 15.18 -14.39 -11.17
C GLU A 116 15.43 -15.70 -11.93
N ARG A 117 14.69 -15.96 -13.02
CA ARG A 117 14.94 -17.13 -13.88
C ARG A 117 16.32 -17.10 -14.53
N ALA A 118 16.77 -15.94 -14.98
CA ALA A 118 18.10 -15.79 -15.57
C ALA A 118 19.21 -16.05 -14.54
N GLN A 119 19.03 -15.57 -13.30
CA GLN A 119 19.97 -15.83 -12.20
C GLN A 119 19.97 -17.30 -11.79
N GLN A 120 18.80 -17.95 -11.67
CA GLN A 120 18.71 -19.38 -11.37
C GLN A 120 19.34 -20.24 -12.48
N GLY A 121 19.13 -19.89 -13.75
CA GLY A 121 19.77 -20.57 -14.88
C GLY A 121 21.30 -20.44 -14.86
N GLN A 122 21.82 -19.27 -14.51
CA GLN A 122 23.27 -19.08 -14.34
C GLN A 122 23.82 -19.86 -13.15
N ALA A 123 23.12 -19.84 -12.00
CA ALA A 123 23.53 -20.60 -10.82
C ALA A 123 23.51 -22.12 -11.08
N GLY A 124 22.53 -22.62 -11.83
CA GLY A 124 22.47 -24.03 -12.23
C GLY A 124 23.58 -24.44 -13.19
N ALA A 125 23.99 -23.56 -14.11
CA ALA A 125 25.14 -23.80 -14.98
C ALA A 125 26.47 -23.82 -14.20
N ASP A 126 26.55 -23.02 -13.13
CA ASP A 126 27.74 -22.96 -12.27
C ASP A 126 27.85 -24.15 -11.32
N ALA A 127 26.72 -24.78 -10.98
CA ALA A 127 26.67 -25.98 -10.15
C ALA A 127 27.04 -27.28 -10.90
N GLN A 128 27.26 -27.23 -12.23
CA GLN A 128 27.73 -28.40 -12.97
C GLN A 128 29.20 -28.68 -12.62
N GLU A 129 29.44 -29.78 -11.91
CA GLU A 129 30.78 -30.27 -11.58
C GLU A 129 31.37 -31.06 -12.76
N VAL A 130 32.65 -30.82 -13.03
CA VAL A 130 33.43 -31.45 -14.10
C VAL A 130 34.70 -32.00 -13.48
N GLU A 131 34.99 -33.27 -13.74
CA GLU A 131 36.20 -33.93 -13.27
C GLU A 131 37.34 -33.74 -14.28
N ASP A 132 38.55 -33.48 -13.78
CA ASP A 132 39.78 -33.45 -14.57
C ASP A 132 40.40 -34.86 -14.75
N GLU A 133 41.49 -34.96 -15.52
CA GLU A 133 42.19 -36.24 -15.77
C GLU A 133 42.82 -36.84 -14.50
N HIS A 134 42.95 -36.06 -13.43
CA HIS A 134 43.51 -36.45 -12.14
C HIS A 134 42.41 -36.80 -11.11
N GLY A 135 41.14 -36.70 -11.48
CA GLY A 135 39.98 -36.99 -10.62
C GLY A 135 39.59 -35.86 -9.67
N ASN A 136 40.07 -34.63 -9.87
CA ASN A 136 39.63 -33.46 -9.12
C ASN A 136 38.33 -32.91 -9.71
N ALA A 137 37.33 -32.64 -8.86
CA ALA A 137 36.07 -32.04 -9.27
C ALA A 137 36.12 -30.50 -9.16
N TYR A 138 35.79 -29.81 -10.24
CA TYR A 138 35.69 -28.35 -10.31
C TYR A 138 34.32 -27.92 -10.84
N THR A 139 33.87 -26.69 -10.53
CA THR A 139 32.73 -26.13 -11.24
C THR A 139 33.11 -25.87 -12.70
N LYS A 140 32.18 -26.05 -13.64
CA LYS A 140 32.44 -25.90 -15.08
C LYS A 140 33.17 -24.59 -15.45
N LYS A 141 32.79 -23.48 -14.81
CA LYS A 141 33.47 -22.19 -14.99
C LYS A 141 34.91 -22.20 -14.52
N THR A 142 35.22 -22.81 -13.38
CA THR A 142 36.61 -22.92 -12.90
C THR A 142 37.42 -23.86 -13.76
N TYR A 143 36.85 -25.00 -14.17
CA TYR A 143 37.48 -25.93 -15.11
C TYR A 143 37.86 -25.24 -16.43
N ASP A 144 36.91 -24.55 -17.08
CA ASP A 144 37.16 -23.84 -18.34
C ASP A 144 38.21 -22.72 -18.19
N LEU A 145 38.22 -22.05 -17.04
CA LEU A 145 39.21 -21.01 -16.71
C LEU A 145 40.61 -21.62 -16.52
N LEU A 146 40.73 -22.69 -15.74
CA LEU A 146 41.97 -23.40 -15.48
C LEU A 146 42.55 -24.00 -16.76
N LYS A 147 41.70 -24.61 -17.59
CA LYS A 147 42.06 -25.15 -18.92
C LYS A 147 42.55 -24.07 -19.87
N ARG A 148 41.91 -22.90 -19.88
CA ARG A 148 42.37 -21.73 -20.68
C ARG A 148 43.71 -21.18 -20.22
N GLN A 149 44.01 -21.28 -18.93
CA GLN A 149 45.29 -20.87 -18.36
C GLN A 149 46.37 -21.95 -18.50
N GLY A 150 45.99 -23.19 -18.86
CA GLY A 150 46.90 -24.33 -19.01
C GLY A 150 47.34 -24.94 -17.68
N LEU A 151 46.55 -24.79 -16.61
CA LEU A 151 46.84 -25.36 -15.29
C LEU A 151 46.33 -26.81 -15.12
N ILE A 152 45.40 -27.24 -15.98
CA ILE A 152 44.82 -28.59 -16.05
C ILE A 152 44.60 -29.00 -17.50
#